data_AF-A0A0F4I728-F1
#
_entry.id   AF-A0A0F4I728-F1
#
_cell.length_a   1.000
_cell.length_b   1.000
_cell.length_c   1.000
_cell.angle_alpha   90.00
_cell.angle_beta   90.00
_cell.angle_gamma   90.00
#
_symmetry.space_group_name_H-M   'P 1'
#
loop_
_entity.id
_entity.type
_entity.pdbx_description
1 polymer ?
#
loop_
_entity_poly.entity_id
_entity_poly.type
_entity_poly.pdbx_seq_one_letter_code
_entity_poly.pdbx_strand_id
1 'polypeptide(L)'
;DVLGVAAVVLDAEGRIRLWSPQAAALFGYPAEEALGRYAATLLVAEDNRDEVLGLFARVMAGQGAGAGSFPVRHRDGHTVLVEFRNMRLQADHGGMFALGLASEQATLRRVERDLALSLRLVDQSPIGLAVLDTDLRYVLVNPALERINGVPSERHLGQRIADILPFLDASAVEARMREVMETGVPVLDNFTTGRISEDAEERAWLVSIYRLEDQSSRVIGVAVSVVDVTEQHRVAVSAAHARRRLSLIADASVRIGTTLDLDITARELADVAVPEIADIAAVDVLDTVLPGGRPGEGPDERAVRFRALAVKAGYRTPAEEAADPVGDVA
;
A
#
# COMPACT_ATOMS: atom_id res chain seq x y z
N ASP A 1 -1.34 -31.27 17.59
CA ASP A 1 -1.29 -32.47 16.74
C ASP A 1 -1.12 -32.01 15.29
N VAL A 2 0.13 -31.77 14.86
CA VAL A 2 0.44 -30.82 13.75
C VAL A 2 1.05 -31.51 12.52
N LEU A 3 1.32 -32.80 12.58
CA LEU A 3 1.91 -33.55 11.47
C LEU A 3 0.96 -34.72 11.16
N GLY A 4 -0.04 -34.46 10.32
CA GLY A 4 -0.97 -35.45 9.76
C GLY A 4 -0.26 -36.43 8.81
N VAL A 5 0.77 -37.10 9.31
CA VAL A 5 1.61 -38.05 8.57
C VAL A 5 0.93 -39.41 8.61
N ALA A 6 0.71 -39.98 7.43
CA ALA A 6 0.24 -41.35 7.29
C ALA A 6 1.37 -42.31 7.65
N ALA A 7 1.10 -43.26 8.53
CA ALA A 7 2.06 -44.28 8.92
C ALA A 7 1.58 -45.65 8.43
N VAL A 8 2.47 -46.36 7.74
CA VAL A 8 2.24 -47.70 7.20
C VAL A 8 3.40 -48.59 7.62
N VAL A 9 3.12 -49.75 8.21
CA VAL A 9 4.16 -50.76 8.51
C VAL A 9 3.97 -51.95 7.58
N LEU A 10 5.06 -52.39 6.97
CA LEU A 10 5.12 -53.57 6.10
C LEU A 10 5.95 -54.68 6.77
N ASP A 11 5.55 -55.94 6.60
CA ASP A 11 6.41 -57.09 6.94
C ASP A 11 7.49 -57.35 5.87
N ALA A 12 8.31 -58.38 6.09
CA ALA A 12 9.45 -58.71 5.22
C ALA A 12 9.03 -59.06 3.79
N GLU A 13 7.79 -59.52 3.60
CA GLU A 13 7.19 -59.83 2.31
C GLU A 13 6.54 -58.59 1.66
N GLY A 14 6.43 -57.46 2.37
CA GLY A 14 5.80 -56.24 1.87
C GLY A 14 4.29 -56.17 2.07
N ARG A 15 3.74 -56.95 3.03
CA ARG A 15 2.33 -56.90 3.40
C ARG A 15 2.09 -55.89 4.52
N ILE A 16 0.97 -55.17 4.42
CA ILE A 16 0.60 -54.13 5.37
C ILE A 16 0.21 -54.74 6.73
N ARG A 17 0.96 -54.40 7.77
CA ARG A 17 0.74 -54.82 9.17
C ARG A 17 0.18 -53.70 10.04
N LEU A 18 0.42 -52.45 9.68
CA LEU A 18 -0.15 -51.28 10.33
C LEU A 18 -0.62 -50.29 9.28
N TRP A 19 -1.79 -49.72 9.53
CA TRP A 19 -2.40 -48.70 8.70
C TRP A 19 -3.00 -47.62 9.61
N SER A 20 -2.38 -46.44 9.64
CA SER A 20 -2.88 -45.36 10.51
C SER A 20 -4.20 -44.77 9.99
N PRO A 21 -5.00 -44.10 10.84
CA PRO A 21 -6.18 -43.36 10.40
C PRO A 21 -5.85 -42.32 9.32
N GLN A 22 -4.68 -41.68 9.42
CA GLN A 22 -4.17 -40.72 8.43
C GLN A 22 -3.84 -41.42 7.10
N ALA A 23 -3.37 -42.67 7.11
CA ALA A 23 -3.19 -43.45 5.89
C ALA A 23 -4.54 -43.79 5.23
N ALA A 24 -5.58 -44.09 6.02
CA ALA A 24 -6.91 -44.31 5.48
C ALA A 24 -7.50 -43.06 4.81
N ALA A 25 -7.27 -41.88 5.41
CA ALA A 25 -7.64 -40.61 4.81
C ALA A 25 -6.83 -40.28 3.55
N LEU A 26 -5.52 -40.53 3.56
CA LEU A 26 -4.61 -40.18 2.47
C LEU A 26 -4.78 -41.06 1.22
N PHE A 27 -4.99 -42.38 1.40
CA PHE A 27 -5.07 -43.33 0.28
C PHE A 27 -6.50 -43.78 -0.02
N GLY A 28 -7.48 -43.42 0.83
CA GLY A 28 -8.89 -43.72 0.65
C GLY A 28 -9.32 -45.14 1.03
N TYR A 29 -8.38 -45.98 1.46
CA TYR A 29 -8.66 -47.37 1.88
C TYR A 29 -8.83 -47.46 3.40
N PRO A 30 -9.96 -48.00 3.91
CA PRO A 30 -10.09 -48.28 5.34
C PRO A 30 -9.07 -49.34 5.76
N ALA A 31 -8.66 -49.32 7.03
CA ALA A 31 -7.65 -50.24 7.55
C ALA A 31 -8.01 -51.72 7.32
N GLU A 32 -9.30 -52.06 7.44
CA GLU A 32 -9.82 -53.41 7.21
C GLU A 32 -9.58 -53.92 5.77
N GLU A 33 -9.60 -53.02 4.79
CA GLU A 33 -9.33 -53.36 3.38
C GLU A 33 -7.83 -53.34 3.04
N ALA A 34 -7.02 -52.61 3.81
CA ALA A 34 -5.59 -52.44 3.55
C ALA A 34 -4.73 -53.49 4.26
N LEU A 35 -5.08 -53.87 5.50
CA LEU A 35 -4.30 -54.80 6.32
C LEU A 35 -4.19 -56.18 5.65
N GLY A 36 -2.98 -56.76 5.69
CA GLY A 36 -2.66 -58.07 5.10
C GLY A 36 -2.44 -58.08 3.58
N ARG A 37 -2.78 -56.99 2.88
CA ARG A 37 -2.53 -56.85 1.43
C ARG A 37 -1.10 -56.41 1.14
N TYR A 38 -0.64 -56.72 -0.07
CA TYR A 38 0.63 -56.22 -0.59
C TYR A 38 0.53 -54.73 -0.93
N ALA A 39 1.39 -53.92 -0.32
CA ALA A 39 1.36 -52.47 -0.50
C ALA A 39 1.59 -52.06 -1.97
N ALA A 40 2.56 -52.67 -2.65
CA ALA A 40 2.86 -52.36 -4.05
C ALA A 40 1.68 -52.66 -5.00
N THR A 41 0.90 -53.70 -4.73
CA THR A 41 -0.28 -54.04 -5.56
C THR A 41 -1.46 -53.12 -5.28
N LEU A 42 -1.64 -52.71 -4.01
CA LEU A 42 -2.73 -51.84 -3.59
C LEU A 42 -2.51 -50.41 -4.06
N LEU A 43 -1.32 -49.88 -3.80
CA LEU A 43 -1.01 -48.46 -3.83
C LEU A 43 -0.26 -48.03 -5.10
N VAL A 44 0.43 -48.93 -5.81
CA VAL A 44 1.30 -48.54 -6.93
C VAL A 44 0.77 -49.08 -8.26
N ALA A 45 0.75 -48.21 -9.28
CA ALA A 45 0.43 -48.59 -10.66
C ALA A 45 1.46 -49.58 -11.22
N GLU A 46 1.05 -50.45 -12.14
CA GLU A 46 1.88 -51.55 -12.66
C GLU A 46 3.24 -51.10 -13.17
N ASP A 47 3.26 -50.02 -13.94
CA ASP A 47 4.47 -49.47 -14.56
C ASP A 47 5.53 -49.01 -13.54
N ASN A 48 5.14 -48.73 -12.30
CA ASN A 48 6.03 -48.22 -11.25
C ASN A 48 6.34 -49.25 -10.14
N ARG A 49 5.82 -50.49 -10.25
CA ARG A 49 6.00 -51.50 -9.19
C ARG A 49 7.45 -51.93 -9.03
N ASP A 50 8.17 -52.10 -10.13
CA ASP A 50 9.56 -52.60 -10.11
C ASP A 50 10.50 -51.63 -9.38
N GLU A 51 10.30 -50.33 -9.56
CA GLU A 51 11.07 -49.29 -8.88
C GLU A 51 10.82 -49.29 -7.36
N VAL A 52 9.55 -49.38 -6.95
CA VAL A 52 9.16 -49.40 -5.53
C VAL A 52 9.61 -50.68 -4.84
N LEU A 53 9.55 -51.83 -5.52
CA LEU A 53 10.07 -53.10 -5.02
C LEU A 53 11.60 -53.06 -4.85
N GLY A 54 12.31 -52.44 -5.80
CA GLY A 54 13.75 -52.22 -5.69
C GLY A 54 14.12 -51.32 -4.51
N LEU A 55 13.35 -50.26 -4.26
CA LEU A 55 13.54 -49.39 -3.09
C LEU A 55 13.28 -50.15 -1.79
N PHE A 56 12.19 -50.92 -1.71
CA PHE A 56 11.85 -51.74 -0.55
C PHE A 56 12.97 -52.75 -0.23
N ALA A 57 13.48 -53.45 -1.25
CA ALA A 57 14.58 -54.40 -1.08
C ALA A 57 15.85 -53.73 -0.51
N ARG A 58 16.21 -52.53 -0.97
CA ARG A 58 17.36 -51.77 -0.44
C ARG A 58 17.17 -51.37 1.04
N VAL A 59 15.97 -50.91 1.40
CA VAL A 59 15.65 -50.54 2.78
C VAL A 59 15.72 -51.76 3.69
N MET A 60 15.17 -52.90 3.25
CA MET A 60 15.22 -54.16 3.99
C MET A 60 16.64 -54.72 4.12
N ALA A 61 17.48 -54.53 3.10
CA ALA A 61 18.91 -54.87 3.13
C ALA A 61 19.74 -53.94 4.06
N GLY A 62 19.13 -52.91 4.66
CA GLY A 62 19.82 -51.97 5.54
C GLY A 62 20.71 -50.96 4.82
N GLN A 63 20.55 -50.78 3.51
CA GLN A 63 21.35 -49.87 2.68
C GLN A 63 20.88 -48.40 2.77
N GLY A 64 20.39 -47.98 3.94
CA GLY A 64 19.92 -46.61 4.24
C GLY A 64 18.39 -46.45 4.28
N ALA A 65 17.94 -45.30 4.80
CA ALA A 65 16.54 -44.91 4.76
C ALA A 65 16.14 -44.54 3.33
N GLY A 66 15.11 -45.20 2.79
CA GLY A 66 14.63 -44.96 1.45
C GLY A 66 13.69 -43.77 1.45
N ALA A 67 14.13 -42.62 0.93
CA ALA A 67 13.29 -41.46 0.69
C ALA A 67 13.00 -41.34 -0.81
N GLY A 68 11.74 -41.10 -1.18
CA GLY A 68 11.35 -40.91 -2.57
C GLY A 68 9.89 -40.51 -2.72
N SER A 69 9.59 -39.80 -3.80
CA SER A 69 8.23 -39.42 -4.17
C SER A 69 7.73 -40.35 -5.26
N PHE A 70 6.62 -41.05 -5.00
CA PHE A 70 6.05 -41.98 -5.97
C PHE A 70 4.56 -41.68 -6.19
N PRO A 71 4.08 -41.81 -7.44
CA PRO A 71 2.66 -41.73 -7.73
C PRO A 71 1.94 -42.95 -7.12
N VAL A 72 0.96 -42.66 -6.26
CA VAL A 72 0.17 -43.65 -5.54
C VAL A 72 -1.28 -43.59 -6.02
N ARG A 73 -1.90 -44.75 -6.25
CA ARG A 73 -3.30 -44.82 -6.65
C ARG A 73 -4.20 -44.72 -5.41
N HIS A 74 -5.05 -43.70 -5.40
CA HIS A 74 -6.11 -43.54 -4.43
C HIS A 74 -7.31 -44.46 -4.78
N ARG A 75 -8.15 -44.77 -3.78
CA ARG A 75 -9.29 -45.70 -3.94
C ARG A 75 -10.29 -45.31 -5.05
N ASP A 76 -10.52 -44.03 -5.26
CA ASP A 76 -11.44 -43.49 -6.28
C ASP A 76 -10.82 -43.47 -7.70
N GLY A 77 -9.57 -43.92 -7.86
CA GLY A 77 -8.90 -44.09 -9.15
C GLY A 77 -7.98 -42.94 -9.56
N HIS A 78 -7.91 -41.82 -8.83
CA HIS A 78 -6.92 -40.78 -9.13
C HIS A 78 -5.54 -41.14 -8.55
N THR A 79 -4.50 -40.48 -9.07
CA THR A 79 -3.12 -40.67 -8.62
C THR A 79 -2.69 -39.50 -7.74
N VAL A 80 -2.22 -39.80 -6.53
CA VAL A 80 -1.68 -38.84 -5.56
C VAL A 80 -0.16 -39.00 -5.51
N LEU A 81 0.59 -37.91 -5.66
CA LEU A 81 2.04 -37.94 -5.46
C LEU A 81 2.35 -37.84 -3.97
N VAL A 82 2.92 -38.91 -3.41
CA VAL A 82 3.21 -39.00 -1.97
C VAL A 82 4.70 -39.12 -1.76
N GLU A 83 5.22 -38.31 -0.84
CA GLU A 83 6.59 -38.47 -0.36
C GLU A 83 6.61 -39.55 0.72
N PHE A 84 7.40 -40.60 0.50
CA PHE A 84 7.60 -41.67 1.47
C PHE A 84 8.99 -41.59 2.09
N ARG A 85 9.05 -41.77 3.41
CA ARG A 85 10.27 -42.11 4.13
C ARG A 85 10.13 -43.50 4.71
N ASN A 86 10.95 -44.40 4.21
CA ASN A 86 10.97 -45.80 4.62
C ASN A 86 12.19 -46.06 5.51
N MET A 87 11.93 -46.55 6.72
CA MET A 87 12.94 -46.97 7.68
C MET A 87 12.76 -48.44 8.02
N ARG A 88 13.87 -49.17 8.18
CA ARG A 88 13.83 -50.55 8.64
C ARG A 88 13.67 -50.59 10.15
N LEU A 89 12.72 -51.40 10.61
CA LEU A 89 12.49 -51.72 12.02
C LEU A 89 12.85 -53.19 12.26
N GLN A 90 13.50 -53.45 13.39
CA GLN A 90 13.81 -54.80 13.85
C GLN A 90 13.03 -55.03 15.14
N ALA A 91 12.17 -56.04 15.15
CA ALA A 91 11.42 -56.42 16.34
C ALA A 91 12.26 -57.33 17.23
N ASP A 92 11.98 -57.30 18.53
CA ASP A 92 12.73 -58.06 19.56
C ASP A 92 12.74 -59.58 19.33
N HIS A 93 11.73 -60.09 18.60
CA HIS A 93 11.62 -61.49 18.19
C HIS A 93 12.33 -61.79 16.85
N GLY A 94 13.22 -60.93 16.37
CA GLY A 94 13.99 -61.11 15.13
C GLY A 94 13.23 -60.85 13.83
N GLY A 95 11.99 -60.34 13.90
CA GLY A 95 11.19 -59.99 12.73
C GLY A 95 11.64 -58.68 12.10
N MET A 96 11.72 -58.62 10.77
CA MET A 96 12.06 -57.41 10.03
C MET A 96 10.80 -56.75 9.50
N PHE A 97 10.68 -55.44 9.70
CA PHE A 97 9.58 -54.63 9.21
C PHE A 97 10.11 -53.37 8.51
N ALA A 98 9.31 -52.78 7.63
CA ALA A 98 9.56 -51.45 7.08
C ALA A 98 8.47 -50.48 7.55
N LEU A 99 8.85 -49.38 8.18
CA LEU A 99 7.96 -48.27 8.48
C LEU A 99 8.05 -47.24 7.36
N GLY A 100 6.95 -47.07 6.63
CA GLY A 100 6.74 -45.99 5.68
C GLY A 100 5.96 -44.86 6.33
N LEU A 101 6.59 -43.68 6.43
CA LEU A 101 5.90 -42.44 6.72
C LEU A 101 5.59 -41.74 5.39
N ALA A 102 4.33 -41.37 5.21
CA ALA A 102 3.78 -40.82 4.00
C ALA A 102 3.12 -39.45 4.27
N SER A 103 3.44 -38.47 3.44
CA SER A 103 2.76 -37.18 3.46
C SER A 103 2.40 -36.73 2.04
N GLU A 104 1.21 -36.16 1.89
CA GLU A 104 0.78 -35.58 0.62
C GLU A 104 1.60 -34.33 0.30
N GLN A 105 2.28 -34.32 -0.86
CA GLN A 105 3.13 -33.20 -1.26
C GLN A 105 2.32 -31.94 -1.65
N ALA A 106 1.02 -32.10 -1.96
CA ALA A 106 0.17 -31.01 -2.47
C ALA A 106 -0.11 -29.92 -1.42
N THR A 107 -0.33 -30.29 -0.16
CA THR A 107 -0.70 -29.33 0.89
C THR A 107 0.46 -28.43 1.29
N LEU A 108 1.67 -28.99 1.43
CA LEU A 108 2.88 -28.20 1.73
C LEU A 108 3.22 -27.24 0.58
N ARG A 109 3.22 -27.73 -0.67
CA ARG A 109 3.48 -26.86 -1.84
C ARG A 109 2.42 -25.78 -2.03
N ARG A 110 1.16 -26.03 -1.66
CA ARG A 110 0.09 -25.04 -1.74
C ARG A 110 0.30 -23.94 -0.70
N VAL A 111 0.59 -24.28 0.55
CA VAL A 111 0.90 -23.29 1.60
C VAL A 111 2.17 -22.51 1.26
N GLU A 112 3.22 -23.17 0.78
CA GLU A 112 4.45 -22.51 0.33
C GLU A 112 4.21 -21.57 -0.84
N ARG A 113 3.40 -21.99 -1.83
CA ARG A 113 3.05 -21.15 -2.98
C ARG A 113 2.20 -19.96 -2.56
N ASP A 114 1.19 -20.18 -1.73
CA ASP A 114 0.30 -19.12 -1.26
C ASP A 114 1.09 -18.10 -0.42
N LEU A 115 1.98 -18.57 0.47
CA LEU A 115 2.90 -17.71 1.22
C LEU A 115 3.86 -16.94 0.29
N ALA A 116 4.46 -17.62 -0.69
CA ALA A 116 5.35 -16.97 -1.65
C ALA A 116 4.63 -15.92 -2.51
N LEU A 117 3.37 -16.17 -2.89
CA LEU A 117 2.53 -15.21 -3.61
C LEU A 117 2.18 -14.02 -2.71
N SER A 118 1.72 -14.24 -1.49
CA SER A 118 1.41 -13.17 -0.53
C SER A 118 2.63 -12.29 -0.23
N LEU A 119 3.80 -12.90 0.02
CA LEU A 119 5.03 -12.16 0.24
C LEU A 119 5.41 -11.32 -0.99
N ARG A 120 5.33 -11.87 -2.20
CA ARG A 120 5.61 -11.12 -3.43
C ARG A 120 4.62 -9.98 -3.66
N LEU A 121 3.34 -10.17 -3.37
CA LEU A 121 2.32 -9.13 -3.51
C LEU A 121 2.61 -7.94 -2.58
N VAL A 122 3.03 -8.20 -1.34
CA VAL A 122 3.42 -7.14 -0.39
C VAL A 122 4.72 -6.46 -0.84
N ASP A 123 5.72 -7.23 -1.25
CA ASP A 123 7.05 -6.76 -1.59
C ASP A 123 7.07 -5.92 -2.88
N GLN A 124 6.31 -6.32 -3.90
CA GLN A 124 6.21 -5.65 -5.19
C GLN A 124 5.11 -4.58 -5.26
N SER A 125 4.34 -4.40 -4.19
CA SER A 125 3.29 -3.39 -4.14
C SER A 125 3.88 -1.98 -4.31
N PRO A 126 3.31 -1.11 -5.17
CA PRO A 126 3.69 0.29 -5.24
C PRO A 126 3.16 1.12 -4.05
N ILE A 127 2.24 0.54 -3.27
CA ILE A 127 1.64 1.15 -2.09
C ILE A 127 2.51 0.83 -0.88
N GLY A 128 2.83 1.83 -0.06
CA GLY A 128 3.50 1.62 1.20
C GLY A 128 2.60 0.86 2.16
N LEU A 129 3.05 -0.31 2.64
CA LEU A 129 2.31 -1.16 3.55
C LEU A 129 3.10 -1.33 4.84
N ALA A 130 2.41 -1.19 5.96
CA ALA A 130 2.93 -1.53 7.27
C ALA A 130 1.91 -2.29 8.10
N VAL A 131 2.43 -3.09 9.04
CA VAL A 131 1.65 -3.62 10.16
C VAL A 131 2.30 -3.11 11.44
N LEU A 132 1.49 -2.58 12.34
CA LEU A 132 1.89 -2.24 13.70
C LEU A 132 1.16 -3.14 14.69
N ASP A 133 1.85 -3.55 15.75
CA ASP A 133 1.26 -4.33 16.83
C ASP A 133 0.33 -3.47 17.73
N THR A 134 -0.23 -4.08 18.77
CA THR A 134 -1.11 -3.40 19.74
C THR A 134 -0.42 -2.27 20.52
N ASP A 135 0.91 -2.27 20.57
CA ASP A 135 1.73 -1.22 21.22
C ASP A 135 2.20 -0.15 20.23
N LEU A 136 1.68 -0.19 18.99
CA LEU A 136 1.98 0.68 17.86
C LEU A 136 3.45 0.63 17.44
N ARG A 137 4.05 -0.56 17.49
CA ARG A 137 5.41 -0.81 16.97
C ARG A 137 5.34 -1.51 15.63
N TYR A 138 6.19 -1.12 14.69
CA TYR A 138 6.23 -1.76 13.37
C TYR A 138 6.64 -3.24 13.47
N VAL A 139 5.81 -4.12 12.92
CA VAL A 139 6.05 -5.57 12.80
C VAL A 139 6.37 -5.94 11.35
N LEU A 140 5.79 -5.21 10.39
CA LEU A 140 6.03 -5.39 8.97
C LEU A 140 6.07 -4.03 8.29
N VAL A 141 7.00 -3.88 7.35
CA VAL A 141 7.14 -2.74 6.45
C VAL A 141 7.56 -3.30 5.09
N ASN A 142 6.92 -2.86 4.01
CA ASN A 142 7.31 -3.25 2.65
C ASN A 142 8.30 -2.25 2.01
N PRO A 143 8.99 -2.62 0.92
CA PRO A 143 9.96 -1.75 0.27
C PRO A 143 9.39 -0.44 -0.29
N ALA A 144 8.09 -0.39 -0.58
CA ALA A 144 7.45 0.87 -0.98
C ALA A 144 7.37 1.85 0.18
N LEU A 145 7.01 1.40 1.38
CA LEU A 145 6.96 2.27 2.55
C LEU A 145 8.35 2.72 3.00
N GLU A 146 9.37 1.87 2.88
CA GLU A 146 10.76 2.28 3.09
C GLU A 146 11.16 3.48 2.22
N ARG A 147 10.83 3.42 0.93
CA ARG A 147 11.10 4.50 -0.03
C ARG A 147 10.32 5.76 0.27
N ILE A 148 9.05 5.63 0.69
CA ILE A 148 8.20 6.77 1.09
C ILE A 148 8.79 7.46 2.32
N ASN A 149 9.15 6.69 3.35
CA ASN A 149 9.68 7.21 4.61
C ASN A 149 11.16 7.61 4.53
N GLY A 150 11.90 7.11 3.53
CA GLY A 150 13.35 7.31 3.41
C GLY A 150 14.17 6.56 4.46
N VAL A 151 13.58 5.55 5.10
CA VAL A 151 14.20 4.78 6.19
C VAL A 151 14.12 3.29 5.82
N PRO A 152 15.18 2.49 6.02
CA PRO A 152 15.15 1.07 5.69
C PRO A 152 14.31 0.27 6.71
N SER A 153 13.78 -0.90 6.35
CA SER A 153 12.89 -1.66 7.23
C SER A 153 13.55 -2.07 8.54
N GLU A 154 14.85 -2.36 8.58
CA GLU A 154 15.52 -2.80 9.82
C GLU A 154 15.49 -1.72 10.90
N ARG A 155 15.38 -0.45 10.50
CA ARG A 155 15.19 0.65 11.44
C ARG A 155 13.74 0.86 11.84
N HIS A 156 12.78 0.47 11.00
CA HIS A 156 11.37 0.56 11.36
C HIS A 156 11.00 -0.49 12.42
N LEU A 157 11.45 -1.73 12.24
CA LEU A 157 10.98 -2.87 13.03
C LEU A 157 11.17 -2.64 14.55
N GLY A 158 10.10 -2.83 15.30
CA GLY A 158 10.04 -2.64 16.75
C GLY A 158 10.01 -1.19 17.23
N GLN A 159 10.16 -0.20 16.34
CA GLN A 159 10.10 1.22 16.67
C GLN A 159 8.68 1.78 16.54
N ARG A 160 8.42 2.93 17.17
CA ARG A 160 7.15 3.66 17.01
C ARG A 160 7.23 4.66 15.87
N ILE A 161 6.06 5.18 15.46
CA ILE A 161 5.95 6.18 14.40
C ILE A 161 6.75 7.43 14.76
N ALA A 162 6.65 7.90 16.02
CA ALA A 162 7.36 9.08 16.48
C ALA A 162 8.90 8.97 16.38
N ASP A 163 9.44 7.75 16.52
CA ASP A 163 10.88 7.50 16.44
C ASP A 163 11.41 7.53 15.00
N ILE A 164 10.55 7.14 14.03
CA ILE A 164 10.91 7.02 12.61
C ILE A 164 10.60 8.30 11.83
N LEU A 165 9.46 8.93 12.14
CA LEU A 165 8.93 10.10 11.43
C LEU A 165 8.70 11.26 12.42
N PRO A 166 9.78 11.85 12.98
CA PRO A 166 9.68 12.85 14.05
C PRO A 166 9.11 14.20 13.58
N PHE A 167 9.07 14.46 12.27
CA PHE A 167 8.56 15.69 11.67
C PHE A 167 7.05 15.62 11.35
N LEU A 168 6.41 14.47 11.54
CA LEU A 168 4.96 14.31 11.44
C LEU A 168 4.32 14.43 12.83
N ASP A 169 3.03 14.78 12.86
CA ASP A 169 2.23 14.69 14.08
C ASP A 169 1.94 13.21 14.42
N ALA A 170 2.96 12.53 14.93
CA ALA A 170 2.89 11.12 15.30
C ALA A 170 1.82 10.87 16.39
N SER A 171 1.60 11.84 17.28
CA SER A 171 0.60 11.71 18.35
C SER A 171 -0.81 11.63 17.80
N ALA A 172 -1.16 12.51 16.84
CA ALA A 172 -2.47 12.46 16.18
C ALA A 172 -2.67 11.17 15.37
N VAL A 173 -1.62 10.70 14.70
CA VAL A 173 -1.67 9.43 13.95
C VAL A 173 -1.85 8.24 14.88
N GLU A 174 -1.08 8.15 15.97
CA GLU A 174 -1.19 7.07 16.96
C GLU A 174 -2.54 7.08 17.68
N ALA A 175 -3.13 8.26 17.94
CA ALA A 175 -4.47 8.38 18.50
C ALA A 175 -5.52 7.76 17.55
N ARG A 176 -5.45 8.08 16.26
CA ARG A 176 -6.33 7.49 15.23
C ARG A 176 -6.14 5.97 15.12
N MET A 177 -4.92 5.48 15.18
CA MET A 177 -4.67 4.02 15.17
C MET A 177 -5.32 3.32 16.36
N ARG A 178 -5.23 3.92 17.56
CA ARG A 178 -5.87 3.39 18.76
C ARG A 178 -7.39 3.42 18.64
N GLU A 179 -7.96 4.49 18.11
CA GLU A 179 -9.41 4.57 17.82
C GLU A 179 -9.86 3.48 16.83
N VAL A 180 -9.11 3.22 15.76
CA VAL A 180 -9.40 2.14 14.81
C VAL A 180 -9.30 0.76 15.48
N MET A 181 -8.31 0.54 16.35
CA MET A 181 -8.21 -0.72 17.11
C MET A 181 -9.41 -0.93 18.04
N GLU A 182 -9.82 0.11 18.76
CA GLU A 182 -10.92 0.05 19.74
C GLU A 182 -12.29 -0.08 19.04
N THR A 183 -12.56 0.76 18.05
CA THR A 183 -13.87 0.84 17.39
C THR A 183 -14.04 -0.19 16.27
N GLY A 184 -12.96 -0.55 15.59
CA GLY A 184 -12.98 -1.37 14.37
C GLY A 184 -13.43 -0.62 13.12
N VAL A 185 -13.76 0.67 13.23
CA VAL A 185 -14.12 1.50 12.08
C VAL A 185 -12.83 1.90 11.37
N PRO A 186 -12.63 1.53 10.10
CA PRO A 186 -11.40 1.86 9.39
C PRO A 186 -11.36 3.35 9.03
N VAL A 187 -10.15 3.92 9.02
CA VAL A 187 -9.89 5.22 8.41
C VAL A 187 -9.46 4.96 6.97
N LEU A 188 -10.10 5.60 6.00
CA LEU A 188 -9.82 5.39 4.58
C LEU A 188 -9.46 6.71 3.91
N ASP A 189 -8.44 6.65 3.06
CA ASP A 189 -8.01 7.73 2.17
C ASP A 189 -7.86 9.09 2.89
N ASN A 190 -7.39 9.05 4.15
CA ASN A 190 -7.19 10.27 4.91
C ASN A 190 -6.00 11.04 4.32
N PHE A 191 -6.31 12.17 3.68
CA PHE A 191 -5.32 13.07 3.11
C PHE A 191 -4.53 13.79 4.20
N THR A 192 -3.21 13.83 4.04
CA THR A 192 -2.32 14.59 4.91
C THR A 192 -1.12 15.11 4.12
N THR A 193 -0.65 16.30 4.48
CA THR A 193 0.60 16.87 3.96
C THR A 193 1.61 17.00 5.10
N GLY A 194 2.90 16.96 4.76
CA GLY A 194 3.95 17.10 5.75
C GLY A 194 5.34 16.84 5.17
N ARG A 195 6.32 16.79 6.07
CA ARG A 195 7.73 16.55 5.74
C ARG A 195 8.21 15.32 6.48
N ILE A 196 9.00 14.48 5.80
CA ILE A 196 9.58 13.25 6.38
C ILE A 196 10.96 13.50 7.01
N SER A 197 11.62 14.60 6.67
CA SER A 197 12.87 15.07 7.28
C SER A 197 12.97 16.59 7.17
N GLU A 198 13.92 17.19 7.90
CA GLU A 198 14.15 18.65 7.90
C GLU A 198 14.47 19.19 6.50
N ASP A 199 15.27 18.47 5.71
CA ASP A 199 15.67 18.88 4.36
C ASP A 199 14.70 18.42 3.25
N ALA A 200 13.74 17.53 3.56
CA ALA A 200 12.81 17.01 2.56
C ALA A 200 11.75 18.05 2.17
N GLU A 201 11.39 18.10 0.89
CA GLU A 201 10.24 18.88 0.41
C GLU A 201 8.94 18.44 1.08
N GLU A 202 7.95 19.34 1.12
CA GLU A 202 6.59 18.98 1.51
C GLU A 202 5.99 17.99 0.51
N ARG A 203 5.41 16.93 1.05
CA ARG A 203 4.80 15.81 0.32
C ARG A 203 3.36 15.62 0.79
N ALA A 204 2.59 14.91 -0.03
CA ALA A 204 1.19 14.63 0.22
C ALA A 204 0.92 13.12 0.16
N TRP A 205 0.16 12.62 1.13
CA TRP A 205 -0.15 11.19 1.25
C TRP A 205 -1.63 10.95 1.50
N LEU A 206 -2.12 9.83 0.97
CA LEU A 206 -3.36 9.21 1.42
C LEU A 206 -3.00 8.06 2.35
N VAL A 207 -3.54 8.10 3.56
CA VAL A 207 -3.29 7.10 4.59
C VAL A 207 -4.60 6.39 4.94
N SER A 208 -4.58 5.06 4.87
CA SER A 208 -5.68 4.21 5.32
C SER A 208 -5.20 3.30 6.44
N ILE A 209 -6.05 3.10 7.45
CA ILE A 209 -5.75 2.35 8.67
C ILE A 209 -6.88 1.33 8.88
N TYR A 210 -6.50 0.07 9.03
CA TYR A 210 -7.40 -1.06 9.21
C TYR A 210 -7.03 -1.82 10.48
N ARG A 211 -8.04 -2.30 11.22
CA ARG A 211 -7.80 -3.21 12.34
C ARG A 211 -7.42 -4.60 11.84
N LEU A 212 -6.40 -5.21 12.43
CA LEU A 212 -6.02 -6.59 12.17
C LEU A 212 -6.46 -7.49 13.33
N GLU A 213 -7.08 -8.61 12.97
CA GLU A 213 -7.56 -9.64 13.90
C GLU A 213 -6.97 -11.00 13.53
N ASP A 214 -6.73 -11.85 14.52
CA ASP A 214 -6.36 -13.24 14.29
C ASP A 214 -7.58 -14.14 13.99
N GLN A 215 -7.34 -15.43 13.78
CA GLN A 215 -8.39 -16.42 13.49
C GLN A 215 -9.39 -16.61 14.65
N SER A 216 -9.08 -16.11 15.85
CA SER A 216 -9.93 -16.14 17.04
C SER A 216 -10.63 -14.80 17.28
N SER A 217 -10.64 -13.88 16.30
CA SER A 217 -11.19 -12.52 16.41
C SER A 217 -10.53 -11.67 17.49
N ARG A 218 -9.29 -11.99 17.88
CA ARG A 218 -8.51 -11.17 18.79
C ARG A 218 -7.77 -10.10 17.99
N VAL A 219 -7.86 -8.85 18.43
CA VAL A 219 -7.10 -7.75 17.82
C VAL A 219 -5.61 -7.97 18.03
N ILE A 220 -4.85 -8.00 16.94
CA ILE A 220 -3.40 -8.18 16.93
C ILE A 220 -2.63 -6.90 16.55
N GLY A 221 -3.35 -5.87 16.08
CA GLY A 221 -2.77 -4.57 15.76
C GLY A 221 -3.53 -3.84 14.65
N VAL A 222 -2.80 -3.04 13.85
CA VAL A 222 -3.32 -2.31 12.70
C VAL A 222 -2.48 -2.54 11.45
N ALA A 223 -3.15 -2.62 10.30
CA ALA A 223 -2.55 -2.49 8.99
C ALA A 223 -2.68 -1.04 8.52
N VAL A 224 -1.63 -0.52 7.91
CA VAL A 224 -1.58 0.82 7.35
C VAL A 224 -1.19 0.72 5.89
N SER A 225 -1.93 1.43 5.03
CA SER A 225 -1.52 1.69 3.66
C SER A 225 -1.27 3.18 3.46
N VAL A 226 -0.20 3.49 2.72
CA VAL A 226 0.25 4.84 2.43
C VAL A 226 0.48 4.95 0.93
N VAL A 227 -0.24 5.88 0.31
CA VAL A 227 -0.06 6.21 -1.10
C VAL A 227 0.53 7.62 -1.19
N ASP A 228 1.71 7.73 -1.80
CA ASP A 228 2.27 9.03 -2.14
C ASP A 228 1.48 9.64 -3.31
N VAL A 229 0.83 10.76 -3.04
CA VAL A 229 0.02 11.51 -3.99
C VAL A 229 0.61 12.90 -4.24
N THR A 230 1.90 13.09 -3.96
CA THR A 230 2.57 14.39 -4.05
C THR A 230 2.48 14.98 -5.45
N GLU A 231 2.78 14.19 -6.49
CA GLU A 231 2.73 14.67 -7.88
C GLU A 231 1.29 14.98 -8.31
N GLN A 232 0.32 14.12 -7.99
CA GLN A 232 -1.09 14.39 -8.28
C GLN A 232 -1.58 15.66 -7.58
N HIS A 233 -1.19 15.85 -6.32
CA HIS A 233 -1.53 17.03 -5.54
C HIS A 233 -0.92 18.30 -6.16
N ARG A 234 0.37 18.27 -6.54
CA ARG A 234 1.06 19.40 -7.20
C ARG A 234 0.41 19.76 -8.54
N VAL A 235 0.06 18.77 -9.35
CA VAL A 235 -0.66 18.99 -10.61
C VAL A 235 -2.04 19.59 -10.36
N ALA A 236 -2.79 19.07 -9.38
CA ALA A 236 -4.11 19.60 -9.05
C ALA A 236 -4.06 21.05 -8.54
N VAL A 237 -3.13 21.36 -7.65
CA VAL A 237 -2.95 22.71 -7.09
C VAL A 237 -2.52 23.70 -8.18
N SER A 238 -1.52 23.34 -9.00
CA SER A 238 -1.07 24.20 -10.11
C SER A 238 -2.17 24.43 -11.15
N ALA A 239 -2.94 23.40 -11.51
CA ALA A 239 -4.08 23.52 -12.41
C ALA A 239 -5.17 24.43 -11.82
N ALA A 240 -5.45 24.32 -10.52
CA ALA A 240 -6.40 25.18 -9.83
C ALA A 240 -5.96 26.65 -9.86
N HIS A 241 -4.67 26.92 -9.60
CA HIS A 241 -4.10 28.28 -9.71
C HIS A 241 -4.16 28.82 -11.14
N ALA A 242 -3.80 28.02 -12.15
CA ALA A 242 -3.88 28.42 -13.55
C ALA A 242 -5.32 28.74 -13.97
N ARG A 243 -6.28 27.90 -13.56
CA ARG A 243 -7.71 28.12 -13.83
C ARG A 243 -8.20 29.41 -13.18
N ARG A 244 -7.83 29.67 -11.92
CA ARG A 244 -8.17 30.92 -11.23
C ARG A 244 -7.62 32.13 -11.97
N ARG A 245 -6.34 32.09 -12.38
CA ARG A 245 -5.71 33.17 -13.16
C ARG A 245 -6.41 33.42 -14.49
N LEU A 246 -6.77 32.36 -15.23
CA LEU A 246 -7.50 32.50 -16.50
C LEU A 246 -8.91 33.08 -16.31
N SER A 247 -9.61 32.67 -15.25
CA SER A 247 -10.92 33.24 -14.91
C SER A 247 -10.83 34.74 -14.66
N LEU A 248 -9.83 35.19 -13.89
CA LEU A 248 -9.60 36.61 -13.64
C LEU A 248 -9.31 37.39 -14.93
N ILE A 249 -8.48 36.84 -15.84
CA ILE A 249 -8.18 37.48 -17.13
C ILE A 249 -9.44 37.56 -18.02
N ALA A 250 -10.26 36.51 -18.04
CA ALA A 250 -11.50 36.48 -18.80
C ALA A 250 -12.50 37.52 -18.27
N ASP A 251 -12.71 37.57 -16.95
CA ASP A 251 -13.58 38.56 -16.31
C ASP A 251 -13.09 40.00 -16.54
N ALA A 252 -11.78 40.22 -16.47
CA ALA A 252 -11.14 41.49 -16.79
C ALA A 252 -11.44 41.91 -18.24
N SER A 253 -11.26 40.98 -19.20
CA SER A 253 -11.45 41.23 -20.64
C SER A 253 -12.90 41.55 -21.01
N VAL A 254 -13.88 41.03 -20.27
CA VAL A 254 -15.30 41.30 -20.51
C VAL A 254 -15.73 42.64 -19.91
N ARG A 255 -15.14 43.05 -18.79
CA ARG A 255 -15.57 44.25 -18.06
C ARG A 255 -14.82 45.49 -18.49
N ILE A 256 -13.49 45.44 -18.52
CA ILE A 256 -12.64 46.62 -18.65
C ILE A 256 -12.63 47.13 -20.10
N GLY A 257 -12.88 48.42 -20.27
CA GLY A 257 -12.69 49.10 -21.55
C GLY A 257 -13.78 48.80 -22.57
N THR A 258 -14.96 48.39 -22.10
CA THR A 258 -16.17 48.25 -22.92
C THR A 258 -16.78 49.60 -23.32
N THR A 259 -16.33 50.68 -22.68
CA THR A 259 -16.72 52.06 -22.97
C THR A 259 -15.50 52.90 -23.34
N LEU A 260 -15.70 54.05 -23.98
CA LEU A 260 -14.65 55.05 -24.23
C LEU A 260 -14.49 56.04 -23.05
N ASP A 261 -15.16 55.78 -21.93
CA ASP A 261 -15.12 56.60 -20.74
C ASP A 261 -13.98 56.11 -19.82
N LEU A 262 -12.97 56.98 -19.64
CA LEU A 262 -11.77 56.67 -18.87
C LEU A 262 -12.07 56.52 -17.37
N ASP A 263 -13.06 57.24 -16.83
CA ASP A 263 -13.46 57.13 -15.43
C ASP A 263 -14.15 55.77 -15.19
N ILE A 264 -15.00 55.33 -16.12
CA ILE A 264 -15.63 54.00 -16.06
C ILE A 264 -14.57 52.91 -16.17
N THR A 265 -13.66 53.03 -17.14
CA THR A 265 -12.60 52.03 -17.38
C THR A 265 -11.64 51.93 -16.18
N ALA A 266 -11.27 53.05 -15.56
CA ALA A 266 -10.42 53.08 -14.37
C ALA A 266 -11.09 52.39 -13.17
N ARG A 267 -12.39 52.64 -12.96
CA ARG A 267 -13.19 51.97 -11.92
C ARG A 267 -13.30 50.46 -12.17
N GLU A 268 -13.57 50.05 -13.40
CA GLU A 268 -13.63 48.62 -13.77
C GLU A 268 -12.29 47.91 -13.53
N LEU A 269 -11.17 48.57 -13.83
CA LEU A 269 -9.82 48.05 -13.57
C LEU A 269 -9.56 47.88 -12.07
N ALA A 270 -9.85 48.91 -11.26
CA ALA A 270 -9.72 48.83 -9.80
C ALA A 270 -10.64 47.74 -9.22
N ASP A 271 -11.84 47.59 -9.79
CA ASP A 271 -12.83 46.60 -9.37
C ASP A 271 -12.41 45.15 -9.61
N VAL A 272 -11.70 44.90 -10.70
CA VAL A 272 -11.17 43.57 -11.04
C VAL A 272 -9.91 43.27 -10.24
N ALA A 273 -9.07 44.28 -9.97
CA ALA A 273 -7.86 44.13 -9.19
C ALA A 273 -8.13 43.82 -7.70
N VAL A 274 -9.21 44.37 -7.14
CA VAL A 274 -9.52 44.24 -5.71
C VAL A 274 -10.83 43.47 -5.49
N PRO A 275 -10.83 42.37 -4.71
CA PRO A 275 -9.75 41.93 -3.79
C PRO A 275 -8.81 40.87 -4.38
N GLU A 276 -9.02 40.43 -5.62
CA GLU A 276 -8.42 39.19 -6.12
C GLU A 276 -6.92 39.27 -6.41
N ILE A 277 -6.39 40.45 -6.74
CA ILE A 277 -4.97 40.68 -7.10
C ILE A 277 -4.26 41.54 -6.05
N ALA A 278 -4.98 42.48 -5.44
CA ALA A 278 -4.45 43.38 -4.44
C ALA A 278 -5.48 43.73 -3.38
N ASP A 279 -4.98 44.14 -2.21
CA ASP A 279 -5.78 44.68 -1.12
C ASP A 279 -6.25 46.11 -1.40
N ILE A 280 -5.49 46.86 -2.20
CA ILE A 280 -5.78 48.22 -2.66
C ILE A 280 -5.31 48.41 -4.10
N ALA A 281 -6.07 49.15 -4.91
CA ALA A 281 -5.70 49.57 -6.24
C ALA A 281 -6.04 51.06 -6.43
N ALA A 282 -5.08 51.84 -6.94
CA ALA A 282 -5.27 53.21 -7.39
C ALA A 282 -4.93 53.29 -8.89
N VAL A 283 -5.71 54.05 -9.66
CA VAL A 283 -5.56 54.22 -11.10
C VAL A 283 -5.44 55.71 -11.39
N ASP A 284 -4.23 56.13 -11.71
CA ASP A 284 -3.92 57.53 -12.01
C ASP A 284 -3.56 57.69 -13.50
N VAL A 285 -4.12 58.72 -14.13
CA VAL A 285 -3.92 59.00 -15.56
C VAL A 285 -3.34 60.40 -15.71
N LEU A 286 -2.45 60.58 -16.69
CA LEU A 286 -1.92 61.89 -17.03
C LEU A 286 -3.06 62.87 -17.34
N ASP A 287 -3.09 64.00 -16.63
CA ASP A 287 -4.16 64.99 -16.75
C ASP A 287 -4.33 65.51 -18.19
N THR A 288 -3.23 65.54 -18.95
CA THR A 288 -3.18 65.95 -20.36
C THR A 288 -3.89 65.00 -21.33
N VAL A 289 -4.17 63.75 -20.93
CA VAL A 289 -4.80 62.72 -21.78
C VAL A 289 -6.33 62.75 -21.68
N LEU A 290 -6.88 63.26 -20.58
CA LEU A 290 -8.33 63.31 -20.32
C LEU A 290 -9.15 64.14 -21.33
N PRO A 291 -8.66 65.27 -21.90
CA PRO A 291 -9.37 65.98 -22.97
C PRO A 291 -9.18 65.37 -24.37
N GLY A 292 -8.65 64.14 -24.49
CA GLY A 292 -8.33 63.50 -25.78
C GLY A 292 -6.95 63.87 -26.34
N GLY A 293 -6.08 64.46 -25.52
CA GLY A 293 -4.71 64.82 -25.90
C GLY A 293 -3.81 63.59 -26.02
N ARG A 294 -2.81 63.64 -26.92
CA ARG A 294 -1.82 62.58 -27.04
C ARG A 294 -0.72 62.73 -25.98
N PRO A 295 -0.17 61.61 -25.45
CA PRO A 295 0.99 61.68 -24.57
C PRO A 295 2.15 62.40 -25.28
N GLY A 296 2.64 63.51 -24.71
CA GLY A 296 3.73 64.32 -25.27
C GLY A 296 3.29 65.60 -26.01
N GLU A 297 2.00 65.85 -26.20
CA GLU A 297 1.48 67.13 -26.73
C GLU A 297 1.15 68.09 -25.56
N GLY A 298 2.17 68.54 -24.83
CA GLY A 298 2.03 69.50 -23.73
C GLY A 298 3.28 70.38 -23.60
N PRO A 299 3.15 71.62 -23.08
CA PRO A 299 4.28 72.54 -22.99
C PRO A 299 5.33 72.07 -21.97
N ASP A 300 6.58 71.91 -22.42
CA ASP A 300 7.85 71.70 -21.70
C ASP A 300 7.80 71.35 -20.18
N GLU A 301 8.00 70.06 -19.90
CA GLU A 301 9.08 69.50 -19.06
C GLU A 301 9.35 69.95 -17.60
N ARG A 302 8.38 70.48 -16.82
CA ARG A 302 8.63 70.69 -15.37
C ARG A 302 7.67 70.13 -14.33
N ALA A 303 6.48 69.65 -14.70
CA ALA A 303 5.65 68.87 -13.76
C ALA A 303 4.71 67.95 -14.52
N VAL A 304 4.97 66.64 -14.45
CA VAL A 304 4.04 65.61 -14.92
C VAL A 304 2.90 65.55 -13.92
N ARG A 305 1.69 65.93 -14.34
CA ARG A 305 0.50 65.93 -13.49
C ARG A 305 -0.34 64.68 -13.74
N PHE A 306 -0.66 63.96 -12.69
CA PHE A 306 -1.55 62.80 -12.71
C PHE A 306 -2.86 63.15 -12.04
N ARG A 307 -3.96 62.63 -12.57
CA ARG A 307 -5.28 62.69 -11.95
C ARG A 307 -5.68 61.29 -11.51
N ALA A 308 -6.08 61.17 -10.24
CA ALA A 308 -6.64 59.93 -9.73
C ALA A 308 -8.04 59.69 -10.31
N LEU A 309 -8.23 58.57 -11.02
CA LEU A 309 -9.52 58.21 -11.64
C LEU A 309 -10.28 57.14 -10.87
N ALA A 310 -9.58 56.27 -10.14
CA ALA A 310 -10.21 55.27 -9.30
C ALA A 310 -9.29 54.85 -8.15
N VAL A 311 -9.86 54.70 -6.96
CA VAL A 311 -9.21 54.04 -5.82
C VAL A 311 -10.19 53.03 -5.25
N LYS A 312 -9.72 51.82 -4.96
CA LYS A 312 -10.52 50.77 -4.32
C LYS A 312 -9.67 50.03 -3.31
N ALA A 313 -10.23 49.80 -2.12
CA ALA A 313 -9.67 48.93 -1.09
C ALA A 313 -10.63 47.78 -0.77
N GLY A 314 -10.09 46.59 -0.52
CA GLY A 314 -10.87 45.39 -0.19
C GLY A 314 -11.35 45.37 1.28
N TYR A 315 -10.70 46.18 2.12
CA TYR A 315 -11.01 46.41 3.51
C TYR A 315 -10.54 47.82 3.90
N ARG A 316 -11.08 48.36 5.00
CA ARG A 316 -10.69 49.70 5.48
C ARG A 316 -9.23 49.69 5.92
N THR A 317 -8.39 50.49 5.28
CA THR A 317 -6.94 50.54 5.50
C THR A 317 -6.41 51.97 5.44
N PRO A 318 -5.41 52.35 6.25
CA PRO A 318 -4.76 53.67 6.13
C PRO A 318 -4.15 53.93 4.75
N ALA A 319 -3.88 52.88 3.96
CA ALA A 319 -3.42 53.01 2.58
C ALA A 319 -4.46 53.67 1.66
N GLU A 320 -5.76 53.57 1.98
CA GLU A 320 -6.84 54.22 1.24
C GLU A 320 -6.80 55.75 1.42
N GLU A 321 -6.43 56.21 2.63
CA GLU A 321 -6.28 57.64 2.96
C GLU A 321 -4.97 58.23 2.43
N ALA A 322 -3.99 57.38 2.13
CA ALA A 322 -2.71 57.78 1.55
C ALA A 322 -2.74 57.90 0.02
N ALA A 323 -3.78 57.36 -0.64
CA ALA A 323 -3.99 57.52 -2.07
C ALA A 323 -4.62 58.88 -2.38
N ASP A 324 -4.32 59.44 -3.55
CA ASP A 324 -4.92 60.70 -3.98
C ASP A 324 -6.44 60.52 -4.15
N PRO A 325 -7.27 61.46 -3.66
CA PRO A 325 -8.72 61.38 -3.82
C PRO A 325 -9.11 61.36 -5.29
N VAL A 326 -10.10 60.54 -5.64
CA VAL A 326 -10.60 60.46 -7.02
C VAL A 326 -11.03 61.85 -7.51
N GLY A 327 -10.42 62.32 -8.59
CA GLY A 327 -10.60 63.64 -9.18
C GLY A 327 -9.50 64.65 -8.88
N ASP A 328 -8.65 64.40 -7.87
CA ASP A 328 -7.54 65.29 -7.51
C ASP A 328 -6.35 65.12 -8.47
N VAL A 329 -5.55 66.19 -8.59
CA VAL A 329 -4.39 66.26 -9.48
C VAL A 329 -3.11 66.44 -8.65
N ALA A 330 -2.17 65.51 -8.79
CA ALA A 330 -0.86 65.49 -8.15
C ALA A 330 0.27 65.72 -9.17
#